data_AF-A0A535WYK4-F1
#
_entry.id   AF-A0A535WYK4-F1
#
_cell.length_a   1.000
_cell.length_b   1.000
_cell.length_c   1.000
_cell.angle_alpha   90.00
_cell.angle_beta   90.00
_cell.angle_gamma   90.00
#
_symmetry.space_group_name_H-M   'P 1'
#
loop_
_entity.id
_entity.type
_entity.pdbx_description
1 polymer ?
#
loop_
_entity_poly.entity_id
_entity_poly.type
_entity_poly.pdbx_seq_one_letter_code
_entity_poly.pdbx_strand_id
1 'polypeptide(L)'
;MPRDLRRILIPLISVLVAAMVMACAPLRSASAAPGIASPAPTGSGAAQRPDATLTIVQPPAGGTVPAGTITVVADYTGPALVAAAAATELNQYHLHFFLDVDPTVFVQLSMPIPLGSPNIVHTAAPQVNFDNVAPGTHQIAVVLTGSNHISVNPPVARQ
;
A
#
# COMPACT_ATOMS: atom_id res chain seq x y z
N MET A 1 57.69 -13.89 78.46
CA MET A 1 56.43 -13.36 79.05
C MET A 1 55.26 -14.06 78.37
N PRO A 2 54.31 -14.63 79.13
CA PRO A 2 53.31 -15.56 78.62
C PRO A 2 52.04 -14.83 78.16
N ARG A 3 51.27 -15.47 77.26
CA ARG A 3 49.82 -15.65 77.43
C ARG A 3 49.28 -16.72 76.48
N ASP A 4 48.74 -17.72 77.13
CA ASP A 4 48.11 -18.94 76.66
C ASP A 4 46.82 -18.75 75.83
N LEU A 5 46.66 -19.67 74.86
CA LEU A 5 45.53 -20.60 74.72
C LEU A 5 44.11 -20.06 74.45
N ARG A 6 43.55 -20.46 73.29
CA ARG A 6 42.27 -21.22 73.11
C ARG A 6 41.87 -21.17 71.62
N ARG A 7 41.87 -22.31 70.91
CA ARG A 7 40.81 -23.33 70.79
C ARG A 7 39.68 -22.91 69.83
N ILE A 8 39.23 -23.89 69.02
CA ILE A 8 37.88 -24.03 68.41
C ILE A 8 37.68 -23.15 67.16
N LEU A 9 37.20 -23.58 65.99
CA LEU A 9 36.62 -24.83 65.47
C LEU A 9 36.37 -24.58 63.97
N ILE A 10 36.66 -25.55 63.10
CA ILE A 10 36.23 -25.58 61.70
C ILE A 10 34.79 -26.08 61.67
N PRO A 11 33.85 -25.42 60.98
CA PRO A 11 33.20 -26.08 59.84
C PRO A 11 32.91 -25.10 58.67
N LEU A 12 33.30 -25.45 57.44
CA LEU A 12 32.48 -26.16 56.45
C LEU A 12 31.59 -25.21 55.62
N ILE A 13 32.13 -24.67 54.53
CA ILE A 13 31.33 -24.19 53.38
C ILE A 13 32.16 -24.51 52.13
N SER A 14 31.95 -25.69 51.55
CA SER A 14 31.13 -25.92 50.34
C SER A 14 31.76 -25.39 49.06
N VAL A 15 32.45 -26.32 48.39
CA VAL A 15 32.39 -26.62 46.95
C VAL A 15 31.31 -25.83 46.19
N LEU A 16 31.67 -25.08 45.14
CA LEU A 16 31.19 -25.39 43.79
C LEU A 16 31.98 -24.64 42.70
N VAL A 17 32.45 -25.48 41.78
CA VAL A 17 33.09 -25.24 40.48
C VAL A 17 32.33 -24.23 39.62
N ALA A 18 33.09 -23.35 38.97
CA ALA A 18 32.65 -22.46 37.92
C ALA A 18 32.31 -23.24 36.63
N ALA A 19 31.15 -22.98 36.02
CA ALA A 19 30.97 -23.21 34.59
C ALA A 19 29.74 -22.47 34.03
N MET A 20 30.00 -21.73 32.95
CA MET A 20 29.13 -21.48 31.79
C MET A 20 27.96 -20.49 31.97
N VAL A 21 28.27 -19.21 31.69
CA VAL A 21 27.26 -18.17 31.44
C VAL A 21 26.79 -18.33 29.98
N MET A 22 25.58 -18.85 29.79
CA MET A 22 24.91 -18.83 28.49
C MET A 22 24.34 -17.41 28.28
N ALA A 23 25.06 -16.60 27.50
CA ALA A 23 24.60 -15.28 27.10
C ALA A 23 23.40 -15.42 26.14
N CYS A 24 22.19 -15.35 26.70
CA CYS A 24 20.98 -15.17 25.93
C CYS A 24 20.91 -13.70 25.51
N ALA A 25 21.42 -13.38 24.32
CA ALA A 25 21.20 -12.08 23.71
C ALA A 25 19.69 -11.91 23.46
N PRO A 26 19.06 -10.79 23.85
CA PRO A 26 17.68 -10.54 23.46
C PRO A 26 17.68 -10.34 21.94
N LEU A 27 17.04 -11.24 21.19
CA LEU A 27 16.58 -10.92 19.84
C LEU A 27 15.67 -9.70 20.00
N ARG A 28 16.15 -8.56 19.53
CA ARG A 28 15.34 -7.36 19.31
C ARG A 28 14.14 -7.78 18.48
N SER A 29 12.99 -7.90 19.14
CA SER A 29 11.71 -7.98 18.45
C SER A 29 11.58 -6.72 17.62
N ALA A 30 11.68 -6.86 16.31
CA ALA A 30 11.22 -5.84 15.39
C ALA A 30 9.72 -5.66 15.70
N SER A 31 9.38 -4.53 16.31
CA SER A 31 8.00 -4.08 16.40
C SER A 31 7.54 -3.87 14.97
N ALA A 32 6.88 -4.88 14.40
CA ALA A 32 6.01 -4.67 13.26
C ALA A 32 4.96 -3.67 13.76
N ALA A 33 5.06 -2.43 13.30
CA ALA A 33 3.98 -1.48 13.45
C ALA A 33 2.70 -2.19 12.94
N PRO A 34 1.56 -2.07 13.64
CA PRO A 34 0.30 -2.54 13.09
C PRO A 34 0.09 -1.79 11.78
N GLY A 35 0.29 -2.48 10.65
CA GLY A 35 -0.23 -2.01 9.39
C GLY A 35 -1.73 -1.91 9.60
N ILE A 36 -2.25 -0.68 9.58
CA ILE A 36 -3.69 -0.46 9.63
C ILE A 36 -4.21 -1.07 8.32
N ALA A 37 -4.70 -2.30 8.40
CA ALA A 37 -5.39 -2.93 7.30
C ALA A 37 -6.55 -1.99 6.95
N SER A 38 -6.53 -1.45 5.73
CA SER A 38 -7.66 -0.69 5.21
C SER A 38 -8.89 -1.61 5.23
N PRO A 39 -10.06 -1.14 5.70
CA PRO A 39 -11.24 -1.99 5.79
C PRO A 39 -11.55 -2.61 4.43
N ALA A 40 -11.80 -3.93 4.42
CA ALA A 40 -12.30 -4.60 3.22
C ALA A 40 -13.64 -3.98 2.82
N PRO A 41 -13.87 -3.70 1.53
CA PRO A 41 -15.08 -3.01 1.11
C PRO A 41 -16.34 -3.86 1.34
N THR A 42 -17.42 -3.18 1.70
CA THR A 42 -18.70 -3.76 2.14
C THR A 42 -19.73 -3.97 1.02
N GLY A 43 -19.34 -3.88 -0.26
CA GLY A 43 -20.27 -3.99 -1.39
C GLY A 43 -19.78 -4.95 -2.48
N SER A 44 -20.54 -6.01 -2.74
CA SER A 44 -20.29 -6.98 -3.83
C SER A 44 -20.78 -6.50 -5.21
N GLY A 45 -20.88 -5.19 -5.43
CA GLY A 45 -21.44 -4.64 -6.68
C GLY A 45 -20.83 -3.30 -7.09
N ALA A 46 -20.92 -3.00 -8.38
CA ALA A 46 -20.47 -1.73 -8.95
C ALA A 46 -21.33 -0.55 -8.49
N ALA A 47 -20.69 0.53 -8.03
CA ALA A 47 -21.37 1.79 -7.74
C ALA A 47 -21.97 2.37 -9.03
N GLN A 48 -23.18 2.92 -8.97
CA GLN A 48 -23.80 3.52 -10.16
C GLN A 48 -23.22 4.91 -10.42
N ARG A 49 -22.91 5.21 -11.69
CA ARG A 49 -22.42 6.54 -12.13
C ARG A 49 -22.68 6.82 -13.62
N PRO A 50 -23.95 6.96 -14.05
CA PRO A 50 -24.30 7.14 -15.47
C PRO A 50 -23.88 8.48 -16.09
N ASP A 51 -23.53 9.47 -15.26
CA ASP A 51 -23.26 10.85 -15.65
C ASP A 51 -21.78 11.24 -15.60
N ALA A 52 -20.89 10.33 -15.17
CA ALA A 52 -19.47 10.64 -15.10
C ALA A 52 -18.78 10.53 -16.46
N THR A 53 -17.89 11.47 -16.74
CA THR A 53 -17.00 11.44 -17.90
C THR A 53 -15.55 11.46 -17.45
N LEU A 54 -14.70 10.85 -18.26
CA LEU A 54 -13.27 10.76 -18.02
C LEU A 54 -12.57 10.81 -19.37
N THR A 55 -11.49 11.58 -19.47
CA THR A 55 -10.56 11.61 -20.60
C THR A 55 -9.13 11.80 -20.10
N ILE A 56 -8.16 11.19 -20.77
CA ILE A 56 -6.74 11.46 -20.51
C ILE A 56 -6.36 12.64 -21.40
N VAL A 57 -5.95 13.76 -20.79
CA VAL A 57 -5.56 14.97 -21.52
C VAL A 57 -4.05 15.12 -21.67
N GLN A 58 -3.29 14.43 -20.80
CA GLN A 58 -1.84 14.34 -20.90
C GLN A 58 -1.36 12.97 -20.38
N PRO A 59 -0.39 12.31 -21.06
CA PRO A 59 0.05 12.61 -22.42
C PRO A 59 -1.10 12.39 -23.44
N PRO A 60 -1.09 13.09 -24.59
CA PRO A 60 -2.04 12.79 -25.65
C PRO A 60 -1.81 11.38 -26.20
N ALA A 61 -2.87 10.71 -26.64
CA ALA A 61 -2.78 9.37 -27.22
C ALA A 61 -1.79 9.33 -28.40
N GLY A 62 -0.87 8.36 -28.40
CA GLY A 62 0.22 8.26 -29.38
C GLY A 62 1.30 9.34 -29.27
N GLY A 63 1.22 10.22 -28.26
CA GLY A 63 2.21 11.26 -28.01
C GLY A 63 3.55 10.69 -27.55
N THR A 64 4.62 11.47 -27.76
CA THR A 64 5.95 11.18 -27.23
C THR A 64 6.26 12.15 -26.10
N VAL A 65 6.75 11.63 -24.98
CA VAL A 65 7.18 12.40 -23.81
C VAL A 65 8.59 11.95 -23.40
N PRO A 66 9.40 12.82 -22.77
CA PRO A 66 10.70 12.42 -22.24
C PRO A 66 10.57 11.29 -21.22
N ALA A 67 11.46 10.30 -21.28
CA ALA A 67 11.52 9.22 -20.29
C ALA A 67 11.89 9.73 -18.88
N GLY A 68 11.63 8.93 -17.85
CA GLY A 68 11.81 9.30 -16.45
C GLY A 68 10.46 9.55 -15.77
N THR A 69 10.20 10.78 -15.34
CA THR A 69 8.93 11.12 -14.69
C THR A 69 7.88 11.50 -15.73
N ILE A 70 6.83 10.69 -15.82
CA ILE A 70 5.69 10.92 -16.71
C ILE A 70 4.52 11.41 -15.88
N THR A 71 4.08 12.63 -16.17
CA THR A 71 2.85 13.18 -15.60
C THR A 71 1.66 12.78 -16.45
N VAL A 72 0.68 12.13 -15.82
CA VAL A 72 -0.60 11.80 -16.43
C VAL A 72 -1.68 12.68 -15.83
N VAL A 73 -2.45 13.35 -16.68
CA VAL A 73 -3.56 14.22 -16.29
C VAL A 73 -4.83 13.70 -16.92
N ALA A 74 -5.87 13.52 -16.10
CA ALA A 74 -7.20 13.18 -16.53
C ALA A 74 -8.14 14.37 -16.35
N ASP A 75 -8.94 14.65 -17.38
CA ASP A 75 -10.11 15.51 -17.22
C ASP A 75 -11.30 14.64 -16.80
N TYR A 76 -11.87 14.96 -15.65
CA TYR A 76 -12.92 14.22 -14.98
C TYR A 76 -14.08 15.14 -14.66
N THR A 77 -15.29 14.74 -15.09
CA THR A 77 -16.53 15.39 -14.68
C THR A 77 -17.40 14.38 -13.94
N GLY A 78 -17.86 14.74 -12.75
CA GLY A 78 -18.68 13.91 -11.88
C GLY A 78 -18.70 14.47 -10.45
N PRO A 79 -19.09 13.67 -9.45
CA PRO A 79 -19.03 14.04 -8.03
C PRO A 79 -17.64 14.36 -7.55
N ALA A 80 -17.57 14.92 -6.35
CA ALA A 80 -16.32 14.98 -5.61
C ALA A 80 -15.70 13.58 -5.46
N LEU A 81 -14.41 13.49 -5.79
CA LEU A 81 -13.60 12.32 -5.54
C LEU A 81 -13.15 12.32 -4.07
N VAL A 82 -13.08 11.13 -3.48
CA VAL A 82 -12.64 10.89 -2.10
C VAL A 82 -11.34 10.10 -2.14
N ALA A 83 -10.36 10.45 -1.31
CA ALA A 83 -9.12 9.68 -1.25
C ALA A 83 -9.44 8.20 -1.00
N ALA A 84 -8.84 7.29 -1.77
CA ALA A 84 -9.19 5.86 -1.72
C ALA A 84 -9.12 5.29 -0.28
N ALA A 85 -8.10 5.66 0.48
CA ALA A 85 -7.92 5.23 1.88
C ALA A 85 -8.95 5.81 2.87
N ALA A 86 -9.68 6.86 2.49
CA ALA A 86 -10.71 7.51 3.30
C ALA A 86 -12.14 7.17 2.84
N ALA A 87 -12.30 6.48 1.72
CA ALA A 87 -13.60 6.13 1.16
C ALA A 87 -14.24 4.97 1.95
N THR A 88 -15.41 5.19 2.54
CA THR A 88 -16.15 4.22 3.36
C THR A 88 -17.52 3.85 2.78
N GLU A 89 -18.12 4.73 1.99
CA GLU A 89 -19.41 4.48 1.33
C GLU A 89 -19.21 4.07 -0.14
N LEU A 90 -20.06 3.18 -0.66
CA LEU A 90 -19.88 2.61 -2.01
C LEU A 90 -19.80 3.67 -3.13
N ASN A 91 -20.54 4.78 -2.97
CA ASN A 91 -20.59 5.91 -3.90
C ASN A 91 -19.51 6.98 -3.63
N GLN A 92 -18.53 6.72 -2.78
CA GLN A 92 -17.35 7.58 -2.65
C GLN A 92 -16.31 7.13 -3.67
N TYR A 93 -16.18 7.92 -4.73
CA TYR A 93 -15.42 7.52 -5.91
C TYR A 93 -13.96 7.98 -5.87
N HIS A 94 -13.11 7.27 -6.60
CA HIS A 94 -11.73 7.66 -6.83
C HIS A 94 -11.25 7.14 -8.18
N LEU A 95 -10.11 7.64 -8.63
CA LEU A 95 -9.47 7.26 -9.88
C LEU A 95 -8.37 6.25 -9.64
N HIS A 96 -8.22 5.36 -10.60
CA HIS A 96 -7.10 4.44 -10.73
C HIS A 96 -6.35 4.76 -12.00
N PHE A 97 -5.11 5.23 -11.88
CA PHE A 97 -4.21 5.42 -13.01
C PHE A 97 -3.34 4.18 -13.18
N PHE A 98 -3.26 3.66 -14.39
CA PHE A 98 -2.51 2.46 -14.75
C PHE A 98 -1.35 2.83 -15.67
N LEU A 99 -0.19 2.22 -15.44
CA LEU A 99 0.95 2.23 -16.35
C LEU A 99 1.29 0.79 -16.75
N ASP A 100 1.22 0.47 -18.04
CA ASP A 100 1.52 -0.85 -18.60
C ASP A 100 0.72 -2.01 -17.97
N VAL A 101 -0.48 -1.70 -17.49
CA VAL A 101 -1.43 -2.67 -16.97
C VAL A 101 -2.73 -2.52 -17.75
N ASP A 102 -3.21 -3.62 -18.34
CA ASP A 102 -4.48 -3.65 -19.06
C ASP A 102 -5.66 -3.62 -18.06
N PRO A 103 -6.50 -2.57 -18.08
CA PRO A 103 -7.62 -2.46 -17.14
C PRO A 103 -8.81 -3.35 -17.53
N THR A 104 -8.80 -3.97 -18.71
CA THR A 104 -9.96 -4.65 -19.31
C THR A 104 -10.57 -5.70 -18.40
N VAL A 105 -9.74 -6.53 -17.76
CA VAL A 105 -10.22 -7.59 -16.86
C VAL A 105 -10.95 -7.03 -15.64
N PHE A 106 -10.48 -5.92 -15.07
CA PHE A 106 -11.10 -5.28 -13.90
C PHE A 106 -12.41 -4.60 -14.27
N VAL A 107 -12.44 -3.98 -15.45
CA VAL A 107 -13.60 -3.26 -15.97
C VAL A 107 -14.71 -4.23 -16.42
N GLN A 108 -14.39 -5.20 -17.28
CA GLN A 108 -15.40 -6.09 -17.88
C GLN A 108 -15.96 -7.11 -16.90
N LEU A 109 -15.12 -7.61 -15.99
CA LEU A 109 -15.55 -8.62 -15.01
C LEU A 109 -15.98 -8.01 -13.68
N SER A 110 -16.02 -6.66 -13.57
CA SER A 110 -16.33 -5.95 -12.31
C SER A 110 -15.50 -6.48 -11.14
N MET A 111 -14.23 -6.76 -11.39
CA MET A 111 -13.30 -7.26 -10.37
C MET A 111 -12.65 -6.07 -9.65
N PRO A 112 -12.36 -6.20 -8.34
CA PRO A 112 -11.60 -5.19 -7.63
C PRO A 112 -10.23 -4.98 -8.29
N ILE A 113 -9.86 -3.72 -8.51
CA ILE A 113 -8.51 -3.35 -8.94
C ILE A 113 -7.53 -3.65 -7.79
N PRO A 114 -6.41 -4.35 -8.07
CA PRO A 114 -5.50 -4.82 -7.02
C PRO A 114 -4.75 -3.66 -6.35
N LEU A 115 -4.60 -3.77 -5.04
CA LEU A 115 -3.80 -2.86 -4.22
C LEU A 115 -2.32 -3.25 -4.24
N GLY A 116 -1.44 -2.28 -4.04
CA GLY A 116 0.00 -2.50 -3.83
C GLY A 116 0.82 -2.73 -5.10
N SER A 117 0.21 -2.61 -6.29
CA SER A 117 0.96 -2.57 -7.54
C SER A 117 1.65 -1.20 -7.69
N PRO A 118 2.96 -1.13 -7.99
CA PRO A 118 3.63 0.14 -8.26
C PRO A 118 3.15 0.80 -9.57
N ASN A 119 2.48 0.03 -10.43
CA ASN A 119 1.97 0.46 -11.72
C ASN A 119 0.50 0.94 -11.66
N ILE A 120 -0.11 0.96 -10.46
CA ILE A 120 -1.49 1.39 -10.27
C ILE A 120 -1.53 2.40 -9.14
N VAL A 121 -1.96 3.62 -9.44
CA VAL A 121 -2.08 4.71 -8.46
C VAL A 121 -3.55 4.95 -8.14
N HIS A 122 -3.88 4.83 -6.85
CA HIS A 122 -5.23 5.03 -6.30
C HIS A 122 -5.32 6.45 -5.75
N THR A 123 -6.15 7.32 -6.33
CA THR A 123 -6.13 8.74 -5.95
C THR A 123 -7.46 9.44 -6.19
N ALA A 124 -7.70 10.51 -5.43
CA ALA A 124 -8.74 11.49 -5.73
C ALA A 124 -8.23 12.63 -6.61
N ALA A 125 -6.91 12.73 -6.82
CA ALA A 125 -6.34 13.75 -7.68
C ALA A 125 -6.55 13.39 -9.16
N PRO A 126 -6.91 14.35 -10.02
CA PRO A 126 -7.02 14.13 -11.47
C PRO A 126 -5.65 14.06 -12.16
N GLN A 127 -4.55 13.95 -11.41
CA GLN A 127 -3.20 13.93 -11.92
C GLN A 127 -2.31 13.04 -11.06
N VAL A 128 -1.42 12.29 -11.70
CA VAL A 128 -0.39 11.49 -11.06
C VAL A 128 0.95 11.62 -11.79
N ASN A 129 2.03 11.29 -11.09
CA ASN A 129 3.33 11.09 -11.69
C ASN A 129 3.69 9.61 -11.59
N PHE A 130 4.12 9.03 -12.71
CA PHE A 130 4.85 7.78 -12.73
C PHE A 130 6.33 8.09 -12.86
N ASP A 131 7.11 7.72 -11.86
CA ASP A 131 8.55 7.96 -11.84
C ASP A 131 9.32 6.79 -12.45
N ASN A 132 10.52 7.09 -12.97
CA ASN A 132 11.45 6.10 -13.50
C ASN A 132 10.88 5.25 -14.66
N VAL A 133 9.98 5.82 -15.46
CA VAL A 133 9.45 5.17 -16.67
C VAL A 133 10.58 5.04 -17.69
N ALA A 134 10.86 3.81 -18.10
CA ALA A 134 11.91 3.52 -19.07
C ALA A 134 11.56 4.12 -20.45
N PRO A 135 12.54 4.35 -21.34
CA PRO A 135 12.25 4.66 -22.73
C PRO A 135 11.54 3.49 -23.42
N GLY A 136 10.45 3.75 -24.14
CA GLY A 136 9.71 2.72 -24.88
C GLY A 136 8.29 3.11 -25.20
N THR A 137 7.53 2.17 -25.76
CA THR A 137 6.08 2.29 -25.90
C THR A 137 5.42 1.87 -24.59
N HIS A 138 4.55 2.73 -24.06
CA HIS A 138 3.82 2.49 -22.82
C HIS A 138 2.32 2.64 -23.04
N GLN A 139 1.55 1.92 -22.22
CA GLN A 139 0.09 2.05 -22.18
C GLN A 139 -0.31 2.73 -20.88
N ILE A 140 -1.15 3.77 -20.97
CA ILE A 140 -1.69 4.46 -19.81
C ILE A 140 -3.20 4.26 -19.83
N ALA A 141 -3.81 3.97 -18.68
CA ALA A 141 -5.26 3.98 -18.56
C ALA A 141 -5.71 4.64 -17.27
N VAL A 142 -6.96 5.10 -17.25
CA VAL A 142 -7.59 5.65 -16.05
C VAL A 142 -8.99 5.05 -15.90
N VAL A 143 -9.33 4.59 -14.70
CA VAL A 143 -10.64 3.99 -14.38
C VAL A 143 -11.25 4.67 -13.16
N LEU A 144 -12.54 5.02 -13.25
CA LEU A 144 -13.34 5.46 -12.11
C LEU A 144 -13.94 4.27 -11.39
N THR A 145 -13.83 4.25 -10.06
CA THR A 145 -14.35 3.18 -9.20
C THR A 145 -15.12 3.72 -8.01
N GLY A 146 -15.91 2.86 -7.37
CA GLY A 146 -16.42 3.11 -6.02
C GLY A 146 -15.38 2.82 -4.93
N SER A 147 -15.77 2.91 -3.66
CA SER A 147 -14.89 2.62 -2.52
C SER A 147 -14.37 1.18 -2.48
N ASN A 148 -15.03 0.27 -3.20
CA ASN A 148 -14.65 -1.13 -3.30
C ASN A 148 -13.61 -1.44 -4.40
N HIS A 149 -13.03 -0.42 -5.03
CA HIS A 149 -12.09 -0.56 -6.15
C HIS A 149 -12.68 -1.30 -7.36
N ILE A 150 -14.00 -1.46 -7.43
CA ILE A 150 -14.70 -2.01 -8.59
C ILE A 150 -15.10 -0.85 -9.50
N SER A 151 -14.96 -1.02 -10.82
CA SER A 151 -15.40 -0.04 -11.80
C SER A 151 -16.87 0.32 -11.59
N VAL A 152 -17.19 1.60 -11.75
CA VAL A 152 -18.59 2.06 -11.71
C VAL A 152 -19.43 1.44 -12.83
N ASN A 153 -20.75 1.52 -12.71
CA ASN A 153 -21.69 1.10 -13.75
C ASN A 153 -22.55 2.28 -14.25
N PRO A 154 -22.62 2.54 -15.57
CA PRO A 154 -21.79 1.95 -16.62
C PRO A 154 -20.29 2.23 -16.41
N PRO A 155 -19.38 1.39 -16.93
CA PRO A 155 -17.94 1.62 -16.77
C PRO A 155 -17.47 2.95 -17.33
N VAL A 156 -16.65 3.65 -16.53
CA VAL A 156 -15.98 4.89 -16.92
C VAL A 156 -14.48 4.63 -16.87
N ALA A 157 -13.92 4.34 -18.05
CA ALA A 157 -12.50 4.04 -18.24
C ALA A 157 -11.98 4.66 -19.55
N ARG A 158 -10.70 5.03 -19.58
CA ARG A 158 -10.01 5.53 -20.78
C ARG A 158 -8.58 5.00 -20.85
N GLN A 159 -8.07 4.91 -22.07
CA GLN A 159 -6.73 4.46 -22.42
C GLN A 159 -6.21 5.30 -23.58
#